data_AF-A0A173KZW1-F1
#
_entry.id   AF-A0A173KZW1-F1
#
_cell.length_a   1.000
_cell.length_b   1.000
_cell.length_c   1.000
_cell.angle_alpha   90.00
_cell.angle_beta   90.00
_cell.angle_gamma   90.00
#
_symmetry.space_group_name_H-M   'P 1'
#
loop_
_entity.id
_entity.type
_entity.pdbx_description
1 polymer ?
#
loop_
_entity_poly.entity_id
_entity_poly.type
_entity_poly.pdbx_seq_one_letter_code
_entity_poly.pdbx_strand_id
1 'polypeptide(L)'
;MRTAAFNGAGTEFRLAYIPLYRDDEENHCAGCGRQHWIIGRMTAECGFCGTALPLEKFSTWSASPRIERCNHYADELPDDLRPVV
;
A
#
# COMPACT_ATOMS: atom_id res chain seq x y z
N MET A 1 -0.11 19.40 4.77
CA MET A 1 0.89 19.49 5.86
C MET A 1 2.00 18.50 5.55
N ARG A 2 3.24 18.97 5.33
CA ARG A 2 4.41 18.11 5.10
C ARG A 2 5.15 18.00 6.43
N THR A 3 5.16 16.81 7.04
CA THR A 3 5.89 16.58 8.29
C THR A 3 7.31 16.13 7.95
N ALA A 4 8.29 16.98 8.26
CA ALA A 4 9.72 16.70 8.07
C ALA A 4 10.37 16.47 9.44
N ALA A 5 11.24 15.46 9.53
CA ALA A 5 12.09 15.21 10.68
C ALA A 5 13.55 15.44 10.29
N PHE A 6 14.40 15.83 11.25
CA PHE A 6 15.83 16.02 11.03
C PHE A 6 16.62 15.07 11.92
N ASN A 7 17.70 14.47 11.42
CA ASN A 7 18.66 13.76 12.29
C ASN A 7 19.61 14.76 13.00
N GLY A 8 20.46 14.27 13.90
CA GLY A 8 21.46 15.09 14.59
C GLY A 8 22.53 15.72 13.67
N ALA A 9 22.61 15.30 12.40
CA ALA A 9 23.46 15.88 11.37
C ALA A 9 22.72 16.89 10.47
N GLY A 10 21.45 17.20 10.74
CA GLY A 10 20.64 18.16 9.98
C GLY A 10 20.07 17.63 8.67
N THR A 11 20.13 16.32 8.40
CA THR A 11 19.51 15.69 7.21
C THR A 11 17.99 15.65 7.37
N GLU A 12 17.26 16.18 6.38
CA GLU A 12 15.81 16.11 6.31
C GLU A 12 15.33 14.72 5.89
N PHE A 13 14.41 14.16 6.66
CA PHE A 13 13.65 12.96 6.33
C PHE A 13 12.17 13.29 6.25
N ARG A 14 11.50 12.74 5.24
CA ARG A 14 10.05 12.81 5.14
C ARG A 14 9.45 11.79 6.11
N LEU A 15 8.73 12.25 7.11
CA LEU A 15 7.90 11.36 7.93
C LEU A 15 6.73 10.91 7.04
N ALA A 16 6.72 9.63 6.71
CA ALA A 16 5.64 9.00 5.98
C ALA A 16 4.76 8.25 6.99
N TYR A 17 3.49 8.61 7.05
CA TYR A 17 2.47 7.77 7.68
C TYR A 17 2.09 6.66 6.69
N ILE A 18 2.19 5.41 7.13
CA ILE A 18 1.79 4.26 6.33
C ILE A 18 0.45 3.75 6.89
N PRO A 19 -0.67 3.87 6.16
CA PRO A 19 -1.92 3.25 6.56
C PRO A 19 -1.76 1.73 6.57
N LEU A 20 -2.18 1.10 7.67
CA LEU A 20 -2.12 -0.35 7.87
C LEU A 20 -3.53 -0.91 7.89
N TYR A 21 -3.71 -2.11 7.37
CA TYR A 21 -4.94 -2.86 7.53
C TYR A 21 -4.95 -3.58 8.88
N ARG A 22 -6.03 -3.41 9.65
CA ARG A 22 -6.23 -4.05 10.97
C ARG A 22 -7.41 -5.01 10.94
N ASP A 23 -7.26 -6.21 11.48
CA ASP A 23 -8.32 -7.23 11.45
C ASP A 23 -9.57 -6.80 12.26
N ASP A 24 -9.35 -6.04 13.34
CA ASP A 24 -10.38 -5.66 14.33
C ASP A 24 -10.94 -4.24 14.13
N GLU A 25 -10.62 -3.57 13.02
CA GLU A 25 -11.11 -2.21 12.72
C GLU A 25 -11.91 -2.12 11.42
N GLU A 26 -12.75 -1.10 11.33
CA GLU A 26 -13.37 -0.71 10.08
C GLU A 26 -12.32 -0.03 9.17
N ASN A 27 -11.84 -0.75 8.16
CA ASN A 27 -10.76 -0.27 7.29
C ASN A 27 -11.31 0.44 6.05
N HIS A 28 -10.97 1.72 5.92
CA HIS A 28 -11.25 2.50 4.71
C HIS A 28 -10.05 2.51 3.76
N CYS A 29 -10.31 2.34 2.47
CA CYS A 29 -9.29 2.43 1.45
C CYS A 29 -8.69 3.84 1.40
N ALA A 30 -7.38 3.96 1.62
CA ALA A 30 -6.66 5.23 1.52
C ALA A 30 -6.67 5.85 0.10
N GLY A 31 -7.03 5.07 -0.93
CA GLY A 31 -7.15 5.54 -2.31
C GLY A 31 -8.55 6.02 -2.69
N CYS A 32 -9.60 5.25 -2.36
CA CYS A 32 -10.98 5.55 -2.79
C CYS A 32 -12.02 5.65 -1.67
N GLY A 33 -11.64 5.48 -0.41
CA GLY A 33 -12.52 5.56 0.77
C GLY A 33 -13.47 4.38 1.00
N ARG A 34 -13.55 3.43 0.05
CA ARG A 34 -14.42 2.24 0.13
C ARG A 34 -13.84 1.16 1.04
N GLN A 35 -14.65 0.15 1.36
CA GLN A 35 -14.35 -0.84 2.40
C GLN A 35 -14.30 -2.30 1.91
N HIS A 36 -14.24 -2.54 0.59
CA HIS A 36 -14.08 -3.90 0.07
C HIS A 36 -12.60 -4.24 -0.08
N TRP A 37 -12.19 -5.33 0.56
CA TRP A 37 -10.82 -5.81 0.61
C TRP A 37 -10.69 -7.28 0.19
N ILE A 38 -9.65 -7.56 -0.59
CA ILE A 38 -9.15 -8.90 -0.88
C ILE A 38 -7.95 -9.11 0.05
N ILE A 39 -8.10 -9.99 1.03
CA ILE A 39 -7.09 -10.20 2.08
C ILE A 39 -6.11 -11.30 1.64
N GLY A 40 -4.86 -10.91 1.41
CA GLY A 40 -3.76 -11.80 1.11
C GLY A 40 -2.96 -12.20 2.36
N ARG A 41 -1.78 -12.79 2.14
CA ARG A 41 -0.90 -13.21 3.24
C ARG A 41 -0.28 -12.05 3.99
N MET A 42 0.16 -11.00 3.28
CA MET A 42 0.90 -9.86 3.86
C MET A 42 0.18 -8.53 3.66
N THR A 43 -0.80 -8.48 2.75
CA THR A 43 -1.45 -7.26 2.30
C THR A 43 -2.95 -7.44 2.18
N ALA A 44 -3.69 -6.34 2.24
CA ALA A 44 -5.09 -6.23 1.89
C ALA A 44 -5.21 -5.31 0.67
N GLU A 45 -5.77 -5.82 -0.43
CA GLU A 45 -5.97 -5.05 -1.67
C GLU A 45 -7.41 -4.57 -1.79
N CYS A 46 -7.62 -3.30 -2.13
CA CYS A 46 -8.96 -2.78 -2.35
C CYS A 46 -9.53 -3.32 -3.67
N GLY A 47 -10.65 -4.04 -3.57
CA GLY A 47 -11.33 -4.63 -4.74
C GLY A 47 -11.94 -3.63 -5.74
N PHE A 48 -11.85 -2.32 -5.48
CA PHE A 48 -12.36 -1.27 -6.37
C PHE A 48 -11.26 -0.55 -7.14
N CYS A 49 -10.19 -0.12 -6.46
CA CYS A 49 -9.15 0.73 -7.06
C CYS A 49 -7.74 0.11 -7.02
N GLY A 50 -7.60 -1.10 -6.49
CA GLY A 50 -6.32 -1.81 -6.40
C GLY A 50 -5.33 -1.21 -5.40
N THR A 51 -5.74 -0.27 -4.54
CA THR A 51 -4.87 0.23 -3.47
C THR A 51 -4.62 -0.89 -2.47
N ALA A 52 -3.36 -1.25 -2.25
CA ALA A 52 -2.97 -2.30 -1.32
C ALA A 52 -2.31 -1.72 -0.06
N LEU A 53 -2.77 -2.20 1.10
CA LEU A 53 -2.24 -1.85 2.42
C LEU A 53 -1.52 -3.06 3.03
N PRO A 54 -0.40 -2.87 3.76
CA PRO A 54 0.18 -3.94 4.54
C PRO A 54 -0.72 -4.29 5.74
N LEU A 55 -0.82 -5.57 6.06
CA LEU A 55 -1.49 -6.02 7.28
C LEU A 55 -0.65 -5.62 8.50
N GLU A 56 -1.28 -5.11 9.56
CA GLU A 56 -0.57 -4.67 10.77
C GLU A 56 0.32 -5.77 11.37
N LYS A 57 -0.16 -7.01 11.39
CA LYS A 57 0.60 -8.17 11.90
C LYS A 57 1.88 -8.48 11.11
N PHE A 58 2.06 -7.88 9.92
CA PHE A 58 3.22 -8.05 9.05
C PHE A 58 3.98 -6.74 8.78
N SER A 59 3.68 -5.65 9.49
CA SER A 59 4.27 -4.32 9.27
C SER A 59 5.52 -4.02 10.12
N THR A 60 6.21 -5.05 10.63
CA THR A 60 7.48 -4.85 11.37
C THR A 60 8.47 -4.08 10.50
N TRP A 61 9.06 -3.02 11.07
CA TRP A 61 9.82 -1.94 10.42
C TRP A 61 10.78 -2.33 9.28
N SER A 62 11.39 -3.52 9.33
CA SER A 62 12.33 -4.05 8.31
C SER A 62 11.71 -5.01 7.29
N ALA A 63 10.48 -5.48 7.52
CA ALA A 63 9.73 -6.40 6.66
C ALA A 63 8.55 -5.72 5.94
N SER A 64 8.32 -4.43 6.18
CA SER A 64 7.23 -3.69 5.53
C SER A 64 7.38 -3.77 4.01
N PRO A 65 6.45 -4.44 3.31
CA PRO A 65 6.53 -4.57 1.87
C PRO A 65 6.45 -3.17 1.25
N ARG A 66 7.36 -2.89 0.32
CA ARG A 66 7.34 -1.65 -0.45
C ARG A 66 6.33 -1.84 -1.59
N ILE A 67 5.05 -1.64 -1.26
CA ILE A 67 3.95 -1.91 -2.18
C ILE A 67 3.74 -0.69 -3.07
N GLU A 68 4.11 -0.81 -4.34
CA GLU A 68 3.73 0.14 -5.38
C GLU A 68 2.51 -0.39 -6.12
N ARG A 69 1.56 0.50 -6.44
CA ARG A 69 0.40 0.14 -7.27
C ARG A 69 0.88 -0.07 -8.71
N CYS A 70 1.22 -1.31 -9.06
CA CYS A 70 1.40 -1.66 -10.46
C CYS A 70 0.01 -1.72 -11.10
N ASN A 71 -0.26 -0.84 -12.06
CA ASN A 71 -1.51 -0.89 -12.80
C ASN A 71 -1.53 -2.19 -13.62
N HIS A 72 -2.41 -3.14 -13.28
CA HIS A 72 -2.57 -4.35 -14.08
C HIS A 72 -3.15 -4.09 -15.48
N TYR A 73 -3.72 -2.89 -15.71
CA TYR A 73 -4.03 -2.38 -17.03
C TYR A 73 -2.76 -1.93 -17.74
N ALA A 74 -2.05 -2.94 -18.22
CA ALA A 74 -1.06 -2.90 -19.25
C ALA A 74 -1.62 -2.30 -20.55
N ASP A 75 -1.57 -0.98 -20.73
CA ASP A 75 -1.47 -0.44 -22.09
C ASP A 75 0.01 -0.51 -22.58
N GLU A 76 0.96 -0.76 -21.66
CA GLU A 76 2.40 -0.79 -21.91
C GLU A 76 3.09 -2.15 -21.66
N LEU A 77 2.39 -3.22 -21.21
CA LEU A 77 3.05 -4.54 -21.11
C LEU A 77 3.04 -5.29 -22.45
N PRO A 78 4.15 -6.00 -22.76
CA PRO A 78 4.22 -6.96 -23.87
C PRO A 78 3.02 -7.91 -23.88
N ASP A 79 2.55 -8.26 -25.07
CA ASP A 79 1.32 -9.04 -25.25
C ASP A 79 1.35 -10.39 -24.50
N ASP A 80 2.53 -10.99 -24.36
CA ASP A 80 2.80 -12.24 -23.64
C ASP A 80 2.66 -12.15 -22.11
N LEU A 81 2.65 -10.94 -21.55
CA LEU A 81 2.51 -10.69 -20.11
C LEU A 81 1.12 -10.14 -19.75
N ARG A 82 0.22 -10.00 -20.72
CA ARG A 82 -1.14 -9.50 -20.46
C ARG A 82 -1.96 -10.58 -19.77
N PRO A 83 -2.78 -10.21 -18.78
CA PRO A 83 -3.71 -11.15 -18.17
C PRO A 83 -4.69 -11.71 -19.20
N VAL A 84 -4.95 -13.01 -19.11
CA VAL A 84 -6.00 -13.66 -19.90
C VAL A 84 -7.34 -13.25 -19.29
N VAL A 85 -8.08 -12.42 -20.02
CA VAL A 85 -9.47 -12.03 -19.74
C VAL A 85 -10.46 -13.11 -20.17
#